data_AF-A0A329XAH0-F1
#
_entry.id   AF-A0A329XAH0-F1
#
_cell.length_a   1.000
_cell.length_b   1.000
_cell.length_c   1.000
_cell.angle_alpha   90.00
_cell.angle_beta   90.00
_cell.angle_gamma   90.00
#
_symmetry.space_group_name_H-M   'P 1'
#
loop_
_entity.id
_entity.type
_entity.pdbx_description
1 polymer ?
#
loop_
_entity_poly.entity_id
_entity_poly.type
_entity_poly.pdbx_seq_one_letter_code
_entity_poly.pdbx_strand_id
1 'polypeptide(L)'
;MIEIAIRAAKAQEFTVTLNEQSCMIRLNQRSTGLYMDLTVNDKPILQGVVCLNCNKIVRYSYLRFQGELFFADLDGSSGPYY
;
A
#
# COMPACT_ATOMS: atom_id res chain seq x y z
N MET A 1 16.01 -0.32 -4.55
CA MET A 1 14.99 -0.47 -3.49
C MET A 1 14.69 0.92 -2.96
N ILE A 2 13.43 1.36 -2.96
CA ILE A 2 13.02 2.64 -2.37
C ILE A 2 12.40 2.32 -1.02
N GLU A 3 12.86 2.99 0.03
CA GLU A 3 12.32 2.86 1.38
C GLU A 3 11.68 4.17 1.80
N ILE A 4 10.50 4.09 2.40
CA ILE A 4 9.72 5.24 2.86
C ILE A 4 9.43 5.04 4.32
N ALA A 5 9.93 5.94 5.16
CA ALA A 5 9.64 5.92 6.59
C ALA A 5 8.17 6.26 6.83
N ILE A 6 7.46 5.39 7.56
CA ILE A 6 6.09 5.64 8.02
C ILE A 6 6.09 6.13 9.47
N ARG A 7 5.04 6.86 9.84
CA ARG A 7 4.82 7.32 11.22
C ARG A 7 3.75 6.47 11.90
N ALA A 8 3.82 6.35 13.22
CA ALA A 8 2.80 5.72 14.06
C ALA A 8 1.53 6.61 14.16
N ALA A 9 0.88 6.87 13.03
CA ALA A 9 -0.33 7.68 12.92
C ALA A 9 -1.46 6.87 12.30
N LYS A 10 -2.69 7.08 12.79
CA LYS A 10 -3.89 6.41 12.26
C LYS A 10 -4.13 6.71 10.79
N ALA A 11 -3.75 7.90 10.33
CA ALA A 11 -3.86 8.31 8.94
C ALA A 11 -2.54 8.94 8.49
N GLN A 12 -2.05 8.48 7.35
CA GLN A 12 -0.86 9.03 6.73
C GLN A 12 -0.94 8.93 5.22
N GLU A 13 -0.27 9.86 4.56
CA GLU A 13 -0.23 9.99 3.11
C GLU A 13 1.20 10.31 2.71
N PHE A 14 1.64 9.69 1.63
CA PHE A 14 2.94 9.94 1.03
C PHE A 14 2.86 9.79 -0.48
N THR A 15 3.68 10.60 -1.16
CA THR A 15 3.80 10.58 -2.62
C THR A 15 5.14 9.97 -2.98
N VAL A 16 5.12 9.00 -3.88
CA VAL A 16 6.29 8.30 -4.39
C VAL A 16 6.17 8.13 -5.90
N THR A 17 7.29 8.23 -6.61
CA THR A 17 7.34 7.90 -8.03
C THR A 17 7.66 6.41 -8.20
N LEU A 18 6.73 5.64 -8.74
CA LEU A 18 6.90 4.22 -9.05
C LEU A 18 6.77 4.00 -10.56
N ASN A 19 7.80 3.43 -11.19
CA ASN A 19 7.81 3.18 -12.64
C ASN A 19 7.37 4.41 -13.47
N GLU A 20 7.95 5.58 -13.16
CA GLU A 20 7.64 6.88 -13.79
C GLU A 20 6.21 7.41 -13.56
N GLN A 21 5.44 6.80 -12.65
CA GLN A 21 4.11 7.25 -12.27
C GLN A 21 4.13 7.94 -10.91
N SER A 22 3.48 9.10 -10.80
CA SER A 22 3.28 9.78 -9.51
C SER A 22 2.19 9.06 -8.74
N CYS A 23 2.56 8.38 -7.67
CA CYS A 23 1.68 7.57 -6.85
C CYS A 23 1.51 8.21 -5.47
N MET A 24 0.29 8.65 -5.16
CA MET A 24 -0.09 9.06 -3.82
C MET A 24 -0.75 7.87 -3.13
N ILE A 25 -0.13 7.41 -2.05
CA ILE A 25 -0.58 6.29 -1.23
C ILE A 25 -1.07 6.84 0.09
N ARG A 26 -2.29 6.48 0.47
CA ARG A 26 -2.87 6.80 1.77
C ARG A 26 -3.10 5.53 2.56
N LEU A 27 -2.63 5.52 3.80
CA LEU A 27 -2.85 4.44 4.75
C LEU A 27 -3.74 4.94 5.88
N ASN A 28 -4.84 4.23 6.12
CA ASN A 28 -5.83 4.54 7.14
C ASN A 28 -6.06 3.33 8.05
N GLN A 29 -5.66 3.44 9.31
CA GLN A 29 -5.97 2.48 10.36
C GLN A 29 -7.34 2.78 10.96
N ARG A 30 -8.22 1.79 10.89
CA ARG A 30 -9.55 1.80 11.49
C ARG A 30 -9.63 0.72 12.57
N SER A 31 -10.72 0.70 13.33
CA SER A 31 -10.97 -0.37 14.31
C SER A 31 -11.04 -1.77 13.68
N THR A 32 -11.36 -1.85 12.38
CA THR A 32 -11.52 -3.11 11.63
C THR A 32 -10.28 -3.53 10.84
N GLY A 33 -9.19 -2.75 10.87
CA GLY A 33 -7.95 -3.08 10.17
C GLY A 33 -7.29 -1.88 9.48
N LEU A 34 -6.26 -2.19 8.68
CA LEU A 34 -5.53 -1.22 7.87
C LEU A 34 -6.09 -1.20 6.44
N TYR A 35 -6.30 0.01 5.93
CA TYR A 35 -6.85 0.25 4.59
C TYR A 35 -5.91 1.13 3.77
N MET A 36 -5.85 0.89 2.47
CA MET A 36 -5.04 1.64 1.52
C MET A 36 -5.91 2.28 0.43
N ASP A 37 -5.57 3.52 0.11
CA ASP A 37 -5.98 4.20 -1.10
C ASP A 37 -4.75 4.42 -1.99
N LEU A 38 -4.92 4.29 -3.31
CA LEU A 38 -3.89 4.61 -4.30
C LEU A 38 -4.48 5.50 -5.38
N THR A 39 -3.83 6.65 -5.57
CA THR A 39 -4.08 7.61 -6.65
C THR A 39 -2.83 7.70 -7.51
N VAL A 40 -2.99 7.56 -8.82
CA VAL A 40 -1.88 7.57 -9.78
C VAL A 40 -2.12 8.69 -10.79
N ASN A 41 -1.16 9.62 -10.91
CA ASN A 41 -1.27 10.79 -11.81
C ASN A 41 -2.63 11.50 -11.64
N ASP A 42 -2.97 11.82 -10.40
CA ASP A 42 -4.22 12.48 -9.98
C ASP A 42 -5.52 11.70 -10.25
N LYS A 43 -5.42 10.42 -10.62
CA LYS A 43 -6.58 9.55 -10.86
C LYS A 43 -6.67 8.47 -9.78
N PRO A 44 -7.78 8.38 -9.03
CA PRO A 44 -7.95 7.32 -8.05
C PRO A 44 -8.00 5.97 -8.77
N ILE A 45 -7.12 5.05 -8.38
CA ILE A 45 -7.06 3.69 -8.91
C ILE A 45 -7.85 2.74 -8.02
N LEU A 46 -7.71 2.89 -6.71
CA LEU A 46 -8.44 2.14 -5.69
C LEU A 46 -8.57 2.99 -4.42
N GLN A 47 -9.65 2.75 -3.70
CA GLN A 47 -9.97 3.44 -2.45
C GLN A 47 -10.56 2.42 -1.47
N GLY A 48 -10.11 2.42 -0.22
CA GLY A 48 -10.63 1.62 0.87
C GLY A 48 -10.31 0.12 0.74
N VAL A 49 -9.20 -0.26 0.09
CA VAL A 49 -8.81 -1.67 -0.02
C VAL A 49 -8.17 -2.13 1.29
N VAL A 50 -8.62 -3.26 1.84
CA VAL A 50 -8.05 -3.82 3.08
C VAL A 50 -6.66 -4.41 2.83
N CYS A 51 -5.71 -4.05 3.69
CA CYS A 51 -4.34 -4.55 3.67
C CYS A 51 -4.26 -5.90 4.40
N LEU A 52 -4.47 -6.99 3.67
CA LEU A 52 -4.28 -8.36 4.20
C LEU A 52 -2.90 -8.88 3.80
N ASN A 53 -2.27 -9.68 4.66
CA ASN A 53 -0.94 -10.22 4.39
C ASN A 53 -0.91 -11.02 3.08
N CYS A 54 0.15 -10.84 2.29
CA CYS A 54 0.37 -11.42 0.96
C CYS A 54 -0.74 -11.13 -0.06
N ASN A 55 -1.58 -10.11 0.16
CA ASN A 55 -2.66 -9.77 -0.74
C ASN A 55 -2.19 -8.80 -1.83
N LYS A 56 -2.47 -9.13 -3.09
CA LYS A 56 -2.35 -8.19 -4.22
C LYS A 56 -3.40 -7.08 -4.08
N ILE A 57 -2.92 -5.86 -3.85
CA ILE A 57 -3.74 -4.64 -3.72
C ILE A 57 -4.24 -4.19 -5.10
N VAL A 58 -3.34 -4.19 -6.10
CA VAL A 58 -3.71 -3.96 -7.50
C VAL A 58 -3.73 -5.31 -8.22
N ARG A 59 -4.93 -5.78 -8.61
CA ARG A 59 -5.12 -7.14 -9.16
C ARG A 59 -5.34 -7.19 -10.67
N TYR A 60 -5.92 -6.15 -11.25
CA TYR A 60 -6.39 -6.18 -12.63
C TYR A 60 -5.62 -5.19 -13.49
N SER A 61 -5.22 -5.62 -14.68
CA SER A 61 -4.47 -4.80 -15.64
C SER A 61 -5.25 -3.58 -16.16
N TYR A 62 -6.58 -3.58 -16.09
CA TYR A 62 -7.39 -2.41 -16.47
C TYR A 62 -7.29 -1.26 -15.47
N LEU A 63 -6.85 -1.55 -14.22
CA LEU A 63 -6.50 -0.53 -13.25
C LEU A 63 -5.17 0.07 -13.72
N ARG A 64 -5.17 1.35 -14.06
CA ARG A 64 -4.11 2.06 -14.81
C ARG A 64 -2.81 2.29 -14.00
N PHE A 65 -2.36 1.27 -13.29
CA PHE A 65 -1.12 1.19 -12.53
C PHE A 65 -0.18 0.22 -13.25
N GLN A 66 1.06 0.65 -13.49
CA GLN A 66 2.05 -0.17 -14.17
C GLN A 66 2.80 -1.02 -13.14
N GLY A 67 2.65 -2.33 -13.26
CA GLY A 67 3.24 -3.30 -12.34
C GLY A 67 2.23 -3.86 -11.35
N GLU A 68 2.74 -4.49 -10.30
CA GLU A 68 1.93 -5.10 -9.24
C GLU A 68 2.23 -4.43 -7.90
N LEU A 69 1.19 -4.21 -7.12
CA LEU A 69 1.31 -3.75 -5.74
C LEU A 69 0.69 -4.80 -4.82
N PHE A 70 1.45 -5.27 -3.85
CA PHE A 70 1.00 -6.21 -2.82
C PHE A 70 1.31 -5.66 -1.43
N PHE A 71 0.53 -6.10 -0.46
CA PHE A 71 0.79 -5.83 0.94
C PHE A 71 1.43 -7.05 1.59
N ALA A 72 2.50 -6.83 2.35
CA ALA A 72 3.14 -7.84 3.18
C ALA A 72 3.26 -7.29 4.60
N ASP A 73 2.72 -8.05 5.56
CA ASP A 73 2.94 -7.78 6.97
C ASP A 73 4.29 -8.38 7.36
N LEU A 74 5.23 -7.52 7.75
CA LEU A 74 6.56 -7.93 8.19
C LEU A 74 6.62 -8.14 9.70
N ASP A 75 5.65 -7.63 10.45
CA ASP A 75 5.57 -7.73 11.91
C ASP A 75 4.64 -8.87 12.31
N GLY A 76 4.92 -10.05 11.76
CA GLY A 76 4.04 -11.20 11.86
C GLY A 76 4.52 -12.38 11.02
N SER A 77 5.59 -13.04 11.48
CA SER A 77 5.99 -14.44 11.23
C SER A 77 7.36 -14.67 11.88
N SER A 78 7.46 -14.62 13.21
CA SER A 78 8.68 -15.00 13.92
C SER A 78 9.09 -16.44 13.55
N GLY A 79 10.28 -16.60 12.96
CA GLY A 79 11.00 -17.89 12.92
C GLY A 79 11.80 -18.09 14.22
N PRO A 80 12.10 -19.33 14.64
CA PRO A 80 12.66 -19.62 15.96
C PRO A 80 14.00 -18.90 16.18
N TYR A 81 14.18 -18.43 17.41
CA TYR A 81 15.49 -18.06 17.93
C TYR A 81 16.39 -19.31 17.93
N TYR A 82 17.64 -19.18 17.48
CA TYR A 82 18.71 -20.15 17.75
C TYR A 82 19.60 -19.61 18.85
#